data_AF-A0A544TAI2-F1
#
_entry.id   AF-A0A544TAI2-F1
#
_cell.length_a   1.000
_cell.length_b   1.000
_cell.length_c   1.000
_cell.angle_alpha   90.00
_cell.angle_beta   90.00
_cell.angle_gamma   90.00
#
_symmetry.space_group_name_H-M   'P 1'
#
loop_
_entity.id
_entity.type
_entity.pdbx_description
1 polymer ?
#
loop_
_entity_poly.entity_id
_entity_poly.type
_entity_poly.pdbx_seq_one_letter_code
_entity_poly.pdbx_strand_id
1 'polypeptide(L)'
;MRVTSEYFENERYSCRSCNKILQEKQVNTETWRCDACGKKLLIDIGKRNKLVRLLPSEMTEYDTVYDQYTEKLHELKGINSKGEKYIFGVKGYRGISVSEDEFVNCMWNDQ
;
A
#
# COMPACT_ATOMS: atom_id res chain seq x y z
N MET A 1 -14.30 5.70 -2.18
CA MET A 1 -13.02 5.34 -1.58
C MET A 1 -12.26 4.51 -2.59
N ARG A 2 -10.98 4.81 -2.80
CA ARG A 2 -10.09 4.01 -3.67
C ARG A 2 -8.75 3.82 -2.96
N VAL A 3 -8.42 2.59 -2.60
CA VAL A 3 -7.23 2.27 -1.79
C VAL A 3 -6.19 1.47 -2.54
N THR A 4 -6.55 0.95 -3.71
CA THR A 4 -5.69 0.07 -4.48
C THR A 4 -4.57 0.85 -5.13
N SER A 5 -3.52 0.17 -5.58
CA SER A 5 -2.32 0.83 -6.08
C SER A 5 -2.58 1.47 -7.44
N GLU A 6 -2.41 2.78 -7.51
CA GLU A 6 -2.26 3.51 -8.76
C GLU A 6 -1.04 4.41 -8.68
N TYR A 7 -0.53 4.79 -9.84
CA TYR A 7 0.55 5.76 -9.94
C TYR A 7 0.08 7.14 -9.48
N PHE A 8 0.87 7.76 -8.62
CA PHE A 8 0.73 9.19 -8.33
C PHE A 8 1.76 9.96 -9.15
N GLU A 9 1.42 11.17 -9.60
CA GLU A 9 2.27 11.97 -10.51
C GLU A 9 3.69 12.24 -9.95
N ASN A 10 3.85 12.26 -8.62
CA ASN A 10 5.09 12.65 -7.95
C ASN A 10 5.65 11.56 -7.02
N GLU A 11 5.46 10.29 -7.35
CA GLU A 11 6.00 9.19 -6.54
C GLU A 11 7.53 9.20 -6.52
N ARG A 12 8.09 9.11 -5.32
CA ARG A 12 9.51 8.86 -5.10
C ARG A 12 9.67 7.56 -4.34
N TYR A 13 10.54 6.70 -4.86
CA TYR A 13 10.73 5.36 -4.35
C TYR A 13 12.05 5.25 -3.61
N SER A 14 12.04 4.61 -2.45
CA SER A 14 13.26 4.38 -1.68
C SER A 14 13.24 3.04 -0.96
N CYS A 15 14.40 2.41 -0.87
CA CYS A 15 14.62 1.26 -0.01
C CYS A 15 15.33 1.73 1.26
N ARG A 16 14.64 1.67 2.41
CA ARG A 16 15.20 2.05 3.71
C ARG A 16 16.38 1.17 4.12
N SER A 17 16.27 -0.15 3.93
CA SER A 17 17.32 -1.10 4.33
C SER A 17 18.61 -0.94 3.54
N CYS A 18 18.53 -0.60 2.25
CA CYS A 18 19.69 -0.33 1.41
C CYS A 18 20.11 1.14 1.41
N ASN A 19 19.35 2.02 2.09
CA ASN A 19 19.50 3.48 2.03
C ASN A 19 19.62 4.02 0.59
N LYS A 20 18.78 3.51 -0.33
CA LYS A 20 18.85 3.81 -1.77
C LYS A 20 17.57 4.47 -2.26
N ILE A 21 17.72 5.56 -2.99
CA ILE A 21 16.64 6.18 -3.78
C ILE A 21 16.61 5.50 -5.15
N LEU A 22 15.42 5.14 -5.62
CA LEU A 22 15.19 4.43 -6.88
C LEU A 22 14.52 5.38 -7.87
N GLN A 23 14.97 5.33 -9.12
CA GLN A 23 14.21 5.90 -10.23
C GLN A 23 13.03 4.96 -10.55
N GLU A 24 11.96 5.51 -11.12
CA GLU A 24 10.76 4.75 -11.50
C GLU A 24 11.08 3.49 -12.32
N LYS A 25 11.99 3.59 -13.31
CA LYS A 25 12.45 2.45 -14.13
C LYS A 25 13.19 1.35 -13.37
N GLN A 26 13.59 1.59 -12.13
CA GLN A 26 14.28 0.63 -11.25
C GLN A 26 13.34 0.01 -10.23
N VAL A 27 12.06 0.42 -10.22
CA VAL A 27 11.05 -0.13 -9.34
C VAL A 27 10.53 -1.41 -9.95
N ASN A 28 10.57 -2.48 -9.16
CA ASN A 28 9.88 -3.70 -9.48
C ASN A 28 8.40 -3.54 -9.15
N THR A 29 7.59 -3.22 -10.16
CA THR A 29 6.15 -2.94 -10.02
C THR A 29 5.31 -4.20 -9.83
N GLU A 30 5.87 -5.38 -10.08
CA GLU A 30 5.21 -6.67 -9.84
C GLU A 30 5.21 -7.03 -8.35
N THR A 31 6.22 -6.58 -7.59
CA THR A 31 6.40 -6.98 -6.20
C THR A 31 6.43 -5.82 -5.20
N TRP A 32 6.71 -4.60 -5.67
CA TRP A 32 6.95 -3.41 -4.86
C TRP A 32 8.04 -3.61 -3.80
N ARG A 33 9.02 -4.46 -4.12
CA ARG A 33 10.16 -4.79 -3.26
C ARG A 33 11.46 -4.35 -3.93
N CYS A 34 12.46 -4.09 -3.09
CA CYS A 34 13.80 -3.80 -3.54
C CYS A 34 14.46 -5.07 -4.07
N ASP A 35 14.86 -5.10 -5.35
CA ASP A 35 15.52 -6.27 -5.95
C ASP A 35 16.81 -6.71 -5.24
N ALA A 36 17.47 -5.79 -4.53
CA ALA A 36 18.72 -6.08 -3.82
C ALA A 36 18.53 -6.76 -2.45
N CYS A 37 17.44 -6.47 -1.73
CA CYS A 37 17.25 -6.97 -0.35
C CYS A 37 15.86 -7.57 -0.08
N GLY A 38 14.95 -7.54 -1.05
CA GLY A 38 13.59 -8.08 -0.94
C GLY A 38 12.65 -7.31 -0.01
N LYS A 39 13.12 -6.24 0.66
CA LYS A 39 12.29 -5.41 1.55
C LYS A 39 11.36 -4.49 0.75
N LYS A 40 10.22 -4.14 1.35
CA LYS A 40 9.22 -3.26 0.74
C LYS A 40 9.81 -1.88 0.42
N LEU A 41 9.40 -1.33 -0.72
CA LEU A 41 9.78 0.01 -1.13
C LEU A 41 8.89 1.03 -0.43
N LEU A 42 9.52 2.04 0.17
CA LEU A 42 8.83 3.21 0.68
C LEU A 42 8.50 4.12 -0.50
N ILE A 43 7.25 4.52 -0.55
CA ILE A 43 6.68 5.39 -1.58
C ILE A 43 6.35 6.73 -0.92
N ASP A 44 7.04 7.78 -1.33
CA ASP A 44 6.73 9.15 -0.95
C ASP A 44 5.88 9.79 -2.07
N ILE A 45 4.68 10.23 -1.70
CA ILE A 45 3.70 10.84 -2.60
C ILE A 45 3.60 12.37 -2.40
N GLY A 46 4.62 12.99 -1.78
CA GLY A 46 4.61 14.42 -1.45
C GLY A 46 3.73 14.77 -0.25
N LYS A 47 3.39 13.78 0.58
CA LYS A 47 2.61 13.94 1.81
C LYS A 47 3.48 13.59 3.03
N ARG A 48 2.98 13.93 4.23
CA ARG A 48 3.71 13.69 5.48
C ARG A 48 4.01 12.20 5.74
N ASN A 49 3.14 11.32 5.27
CA ASN A 49 3.25 9.88 5.49
C ASN A 49 3.79 9.20 4.25
N LYS A 50 4.68 8.23 4.45
CA LYS A 50 5.13 7.32 3.41
C LYS A 50 4.18 6.15 3.29
N LEU A 51 4.06 5.62 2.09
CA LEU A 51 3.24 4.45 1.79
C LEU A 51 4.11 3.24 1.47
N VAL A 52 3.49 2.07 1.58
CA VAL A 52 3.93 0.82 0.97
C VAL A 52 2.75 0.19 0.24
N ARG A 53 3.06 -0.61 -0.78
CA ARG A 53 2.06 -1.40 -1.52
C ARG A 53 2.09 -2.84 -1.00
N LEU A 54 0.98 -3.26 -0.42
CA LEU A 54 0.78 -4.59 0.16
C LEU A 54 -0.28 -5.35 -0.63
N LEU A 55 -0.06 -6.64 -0.86
CA LEU A 55 -1.15 -7.52 -1.29
C LEU A 55 -2.13 -7.70 -0.12
N PRO A 56 -3.42 -7.96 -0.37
CA PRO A 56 -4.39 -8.20 0.69
C PRO A 56 -3.98 -9.31 1.67
N SER A 57 -3.25 -10.32 1.20
CA SER A 57 -2.71 -11.42 2.02
C SER A 57 -1.55 -11.00 2.94
N GLU A 58 -0.91 -9.87 2.68
CA GLU A 58 0.15 -9.29 3.51
C GLU A 58 -0.39 -8.31 4.56
N MET A 59 -1.70 -8.00 4.51
CA MET A 59 -2.33 -6.99 5.35
C MET A 59 -2.95 -7.57 6.62
N THR A 60 -3.08 -6.72 7.62
CA THR A 60 -3.69 -7.00 8.91
C THR A 60 -4.81 -6.00 9.20
N GLU A 61 -5.69 -6.35 10.14
CA GLU A 61 -6.75 -5.44 10.59
C GLU A 61 -6.24 -4.16 11.27
N TYR A 62 -4.96 -4.11 11.62
CA TYR A 62 -4.29 -2.96 12.25
C TYR A 62 -3.68 -1.99 11.23
N ASP A 63 -3.65 -2.37 9.95
CA ASP A 63 -3.11 -1.51 8.92
C ASP A 63 -4.00 -0.30 8.65
N THR A 64 -3.37 0.74 8.11
CA THR A 64 -4.02 1.99 7.75
C THR A 64 -3.89 2.16 6.23
N VAL A 65 -5.02 2.23 5.54
CA VAL A 65 -5.08 2.37 4.08
C VAL A 65 -5.23 3.83 3.67
N TYR A 66 -4.65 4.20 2.53
CA TYR A 66 -4.77 5.54 1.96
C TYR A 66 -5.92 5.60 0.95
N ASP A 67 -6.92 6.43 1.20
CA ASP A 67 -7.99 6.72 0.25
C ASP A 67 -7.53 7.81 -0.72
N GLN A 68 -7.31 7.42 -1.98
CA GLN A 68 -6.85 8.32 -3.02
C GLN A 68 -7.85 9.43 -3.35
N TYR A 69 -9.16 9.21 -3.19
CA TYR A 69 -10.16 10.24 -3.53
C TYR A 69 -10.26 11.33 -2.48
N THR A 70 -10.10 10.97 -1.22
CA THR A 70 -10.22 11.93 -0.11
C THR A 70 -8.87 12.38 0.43
N GLU A 71 -7.77 11.80 -0.06
CA GLU A 71 -6.40 11.98 0.40
C GLU A 71 -6.23 11.73 1.91
N LYS A 72 -7.01 10.81 2.47
CA LYS A 72 -7.05 10.51 3.90
C LYS A 72 -6.61 9.10 4.20
N LEU A 73 -6.08 8.93 5.40
CA LEU A 73 -5.73 7.64 5.97
C LEU A 73 -6.88 7.09 6.80
N HIS A 74 -7.16 5.81 6.63
CA HIS A 74 -8.24 5.12 7.32
C HIS A 74 -7.75 3.81 7.92
N GLU A 75 -7.99 3.64 9.22
CA GLU A 75 -7.77 2.36 9.91
C GLU A 75 -8.68 1.28 9.34
N LEU A 76 -8.12 0.09 9.17
CA LEU A 76 -8.92 -1.11 9.00
C LEU A 76 -9.62 -1.49 10.33
N LYS A 77 -10.68 -2.27 10.18
CA LYS A 77 -11.51 -2.82 11.26
C LYS A 77 -11.75 -4.32 11.10
N GLY A 78 -11.19 -4.91 10.05
CA GLY A 78 -11.31 -6.33 9.76
C GLY A 78 -11.03 -6.59 8.29
N ILE A 79 -10.55 -7.80 8.00
CA ILE A 79 -10.29 -8.29 6.66
C ILE A 79 -10.94 -9.67 6.56
N ASN A 80 -11.83 -9.87 5.58
CA ASN A 80 -12.46 -11.16 5.31
C ASN A 80 -12.14 -11.60 3.89
N SER A 81 -11.74 -12.85 3.70
CA SER A 81 -11.64 -13.43 2.35
C SER A 81 -12.99 -13.99 1.90
N LYS A 82 -13.31 -13.82 0.62
CA LYS A 82 -14.52 -14.35 -0.02
C LYS A 82 -14.19 -14.75 -1.46
N GLY A 83 -13.74 -16.00 -1.64
CA GLY A 83 -13.19 -16.46 -2.91
C GLY A 83 -11.88 -15.72 -3.24
N GLU A 84 -11.73 -15.28 -4.48
CA GLU A 84 -10.55 -14.54 -5.01
C GLU A 84 -10.50 -13.06 -4.60
N LYS A 85 -11.33 -12.66 -3.61
CA LYS A 85 -11.47 -11.27 -3.18
C LYS A 85 -11.36 -11.15 -1.68
N TYR A 86 -10.84 -10.02 -1.25
CA TYR A 86 -10.80 -9.60 0.14
C TYR A 86 -11.78 -8.45 0.36
N ILE A 87 -12.50 -8.51 1.46
CA ILE A 87 -13.41 -7.45 1.93
C ILE A 87 -12.77 -6.79 3.13
N PHE A 88 -12.35 -5.54 2.96
CA PHE A 88 -11.80 -4.74 4.05
C PHE A 88 -12.89 -3.92 4.71
N GLY A 89 -13.09 -4.11 6.01
CA GLY A 89 -13.86 -3.19 6.84
C GLY A 89 -13.00 -1.96 7.10
N VAL A 90 -13.43 -0.80 6.60
CA VAL A 90 -12.71 0.47 6.79
C VAL A 90 -13.50 1.38 7.72
N LYS A 91 -12.83 2.00 8.69
CA LYS A 91 -13.45 2.93 9.65
C LYS A 91 -14.19 4.06 8.94
N GLY A 92 -15.50 4.15 9.15
CA GLY A 92 -16.36 5.19 8.59
C GLY A 92 -16.91 4.88 7.19
N TYR A 93 -16.64 3.68 6.65
CA TYR A 93 -17.11 3.25 5.33
C TYR A 93 -17.77 1.88 5.40
N ARG A 94 -18.51 1.52 4.34
CA ARG A 94 -18.90 0.13 4.09
C ARG A 94 -17.66 -0.68 3.68
N GLY A 95 -17.77 -2.01 3.77
CA GLY A 95 -16.70 -2.89 3.34
C GLY A 95 -16.32 -2.65 1.87
N ILE A 96 -15.02 -2.54 1.59
CA ILE A 96 -14.48 -2.38 0.24
C ILE A 96 -13.95 -3.72 -0.25
N SER A 97 -14.20 -4.04 -1.53
CA SER A 97 -13.71 -5.27 -2.15
C SER A 97 -12.42 -4.99 -2.91
N VAL A 98 -11.42 -5.84 -2.72
CA VAL A 98 -10.12 -5.79 -3.39
C VAL A 98 -9.79 -7.19 -3.91
N SER A 99 -9.24 -7.29 -5.13
CA SER A 99 -8.79 -8.58 -5.69
C SER A 99 -7.53 -9.08 -4.99
N GLU A 100 -7.32 -10.39 -4.92
CA GLU A 100 -6.16 -10.97 -4.21
C GLU A 100 -4.79 -10.57 -4.74
N ASP A 101 -4.72 -10.18 -6.02
CA ASP A 101 -3.53 -9.75 -6.75
C ASP A 101 -3.37 -8.23 -6.83
N GLU A 102 -4.35 -7.48 -6.32
CA GLU A 102 -4.36 -6.02 -6.40
C GLU A 102 -3.66 -5.41 -5.18
N PHE A 103 -2.54 -4.74 -5.39
CA PHE A 103 -1.83 -4.06 -4.32
C PHE A 103 -2.67 -2.93 -3.71
N VAL A 104 -2.44 -2.66 -2.42
CA VAL A 104 -3.15 -1.67 -1.63
C VAL A 104 -2.16 -0.67 -1.06
N ASN A 105 -2.46 0.62 -1.22
CA ASN A 105 -1.67 1.71 -0.66
C ASN A 105 -1.90 1.77 0.86
N CYS A 106 -0.91 1.32 1.61
CA CYS A 106 -0.93 1.28 3.07
C CYS A 106 0.07 2.27 3.63
N MET A 107 -0.25 2.89 4.76
CA MET A 107 0.71 3.69 5.51
C MET A 107 1.87 2.80 5.96
N TRP A 108 3.09 3.27 5.74
CA TRP A 108 4.25 2.62 6.32
C TRP A 108 4.24 2.81 7.84
N ASN A 109 4.03 1.72 8.56
CA ASN A 109 4.27 1.65 9.99
C ASN A 109 5.70 1.15 10.19
N ASP A 110 6.50 1.89 10.94
CA ASP A 110 7.86 1.46 11.32
C ASP A 110 7.72 0.27 12.29
N GLN A 111 7.63 -0.94 11.74
CA GLN A 111 7.68 -2.19 12.51
C GLN A 111 9.11 -2.71 12.56
#